data_AF-A0AA41WB82-F1
#
_entry.id   AF-A0AA41WB82-F1
#
_cell.length_a   1.000
_cell.length_b   1.000
_cell.length_c   1.000
_cell.angle_alpha   90.00
_cell.angle_beta   90.00
_cell.angle_gamma   90.00
#
_symmetry.space_group_name_H-M   'P 1'
#
loop_
_entity.id
_entity.type
_entity.pdbx_description
1 polymer ?
#
loop_
_entity_poly.entity_id
_entity_poly.type
_entity_poly.pdbx_seq_one_letter_code
_entity_poly.pdbx_strand_id
1 'polypeptide(L)' 'MSQQLDRERLLAVLQQGLGPAPAGMDSRVFQQFCANIVDAILDALAEHERQSHQPAPEFGEAEREE' A
#
# COMPACT_ATOMS: atom_id res chain seq x y z
N MET A 1 17.78 5.64 0.28
CA MET A 1 16.74 6.59 0.74
C MET A 1 15.40 6.15 0.18
N SER A 2 14.75 5.19 0.82
CA SER A 2 13.32 4.97 0.61
C SER A 2 12.59 6.22 1.10
N GLN A 3 11.79 6.85 0.25
CA GLN A 3 10.87 7.89 0.69
C GLN A 3 9.71 7.20 1.40
N GLN A 4 9.82 7.07 2.72
CA GLN A 4 8.75 6.52 3.57
C GLN A 4 7.45 7.26 3.24
N LEU A 5 6.48 6.51 2.72
CA LEU A 5 5.35 7.10 2.00
C LEU A 5 4.33 7.66 3.00
N ASP A 6 4.40 8.97 3.23
CA ASP A 6 3.60 9.64 4.25
C ASP A 6 2.09 9.45 4.05
N ARG A 7 1.40 9.00 5.10
CA ARG A 7 -0.02 8.64 5.10
C ARG A 7 -0.93 9.84 4.82
N GLU A 8 -0.62 11.00 5.36
CA GLU A 8 -1.43 12.22 5.18
C GLU A 8 -1.29 12.75 3.76
N ARG A 9 -0.08 12.70 3.20
CA ARG A 9 0.20 12.99 1.79
C ARG A 9 -0.52 12.02 0.85
N LEU A 10 -0.53 10.71 1.18
CA LEU A 10 -1.24 9.69 0.41
C LEU A 10 -2.76 9.96 0.39
N LEU A 11 -3.33 10.30 1.56
CA LEU A 11 -4.74 10.66 1.71
C LEU A 11 -5.10 11.94 0.94
N ALA A 12 -4.25 12.97 0.98
CA ALA A 12 -4.45 14.20 0.24
C ALA A 12 -4.44 13.95 -1.29
N VAL A 13 -3.50 13.14 -1.80
CA VAL A 13 -3.46 12.76 -3.22
C VAL A 13 -4.70 11.96 -3.62
N LEU A 14 -5.14 10.99 -2.79
CA LEU A 14 -6.34 10.20 -3.06
C LEU A 14 -7.60 11.08 -3.08
N GLN A 15 -7.77 11.98 -2.12
CA GLN A 15 -8.91 12.90 -2.06
C GLN A 15 -8.93 13.88 -3.24
N GLN A 16 -7.76 14.34 -3.71
CA GLN A 16 -7.67 15.15 -4.93
C GLN A 16 -8.01 14.36 -6.19
N GLY A 17 -7.61 13.10 -6.29
CA GLY A 17 -7.88 12.23 -7.44
C GLY A 17 -9.32 11.73 -7.53
N LEU A 18 -9.97 11.44 -6.39
CA LEU A 18 -11.38 11.04 -6.32
C LEU A 18 -12.34 12.24 -6.34
N GLY A 19 -11.90 13.41 -5.89
CA GLY A 19 -12.72 14.61 -5.80
C GLY A 19 -13.70 14.60 -4.61
N PRO A 20 -14.83 15.34 -4.69
CA PRO A 20 -15.80 15.42 -3.61
C PRO A 20 -16.60 14.12 -3.43
N ALA A 21 -17.20 13.96 -2.25
CA ALA A 21 -18.08 12.83 -1.96
C ALA A 21 -19.24 12.73 -2.99
N PRO A 22 -19.57 11.53 -3.50
CA PRO A 22 -20.68 11.33 -4.43
C PRO A 22 -22.03 11.78 -3.86
N ALA A 23 -22.93 12.25 -4.72
CA ALA A 23 -24.29 12.65 -4.33
C ALA A 23 -25.02 11.48 -3.65
N GLY A 24 -25.53 11.71 -2.44
CA GLY A 24 -26.19 10.68 -1.62
C GLY A 24 -25.26 9.90 -0.68
N MET A 25 -23.93 10.11 -0.75
CA MET A 25 -22.97 9.57 0.22
C MET A 25 -22.71 10.58 1.34
N ASP A 26 -22.70 10.12 2.59
CA ASP A 26 -22.28 10.94 3.74
C ASP A 26 -20.78 11.26 3.66
N SER A 27 -20.41 12.51 3.97
CA SER A 27 -19.02 12.98 3.82
C SER A 27 -18.04 12.31 4.80
N ARG A 28 -18.49 11.87 5.99
CA ARG A 28 -17.65 11.13 6.94
C ARG A 28 -17.45 9.70 6.47
N VAL A 29 -18.48 9.07 5.92
CA VAL A 29 -18.38 7.75 5.27
C VAL A 29 -17.40 7.80 4.09
N PHE A 30 -17.45 8.84 3.25
CA PHE A 30 -16.48 9.05 2.18
C PHE A 30 -15.06 9.28 2.70
N GLN A 31 -14.88 10.10 3.74
CA GLN A 31 -13.57 10.31 4.37
C GLN A 31 -12.99 9.01 4.96
N GLN A 32 -13.80 8.19 5.63
CA GLN A 32 -13.38 6.90 6.15
C GLN A 32 -13.05 5.91 5.02
N PHE A 33 -13.81 5.91 3.93
CA PHE A 33 -13.50 5.10 2.75
C PHE A 33 -12.14 5.46 2.13
N CYS A 34 -11.86 6.76 1.97
CA CYS A 34 -10.55 7.24 1.53
C CYS A 34 -9.42 6.86 2.50
N ALA A 35 -9.65 6.92 3.82
CA ALA A 35 -8.68 6.47 4.81
C ALA A 35 -8.38 4.96 4.69
N ASN A 36 -9.43 4.13 4.58
CA ASN A 36 -9.29 2.68 4.43
C ASN A 36 -8.51 2.28 3.16
N ILE A 37 -8.69 3.02 2.05
CA ILE A 37 -7.91 2.81 0.82
C ILE A 37 -6.43 3.13 1.03
N VAL A 38 -6.12 4.23 1.72
CA VAL A 38 -4.73 4.60 2.05
C VAL A 38 -4.06 3.53 2.91
N ASP A 39 -4.76 3.04 3.93
CA ASP A 39 -4.24 1.98 4.81
C ASP A 39 -3.97 0.69 4.03
N ALA A 40 -4.90 0.27 3.17
CA ALA A 40 -4.71 -0.91 2.31
C ALA A 40 -3.55 -0.75 1.29
N ILE A 41 -3.28 0.47 0.80
CA ILE A 41 -2.13 0.75 -0.06
C ILE A 41 -0.82 0.63 0.75
N LEU A 42 -0.78 1.15 1.97
CA LEU A 42 0.39 1.07 2.85
C LEU A 42 0.69 -0.37 3.27
N ASP A 43 -0.34 -1.15 3.62
CA ASP A 43 -0.21 -2.57 3.93
C ASP A 43 0.32 -3.37 2.72
N ALA A 44 -0.19 -3.11 1.52
CA ALA A 44 0.28 -3.75 0.29
C ALA A 44 1.73 -3.38 -0.06
N LEU A 45 2.15 -2.13 0.19
CA LEU A 45 3.54 -1.71 0.03
C LEU A 45 4.45 -2.36 1.08
N ALA A 46 4.05 -2.44 2.34
CA ALA A 46 4.80 -3.11 3.40
C ALA A 46 4.90 -4.63 3.15
N GLU A 47 3.86 -5.25 2.59
CA GLU A 47 3.89 -6.64 2.12
C GLU A 47 4.84 -6.84 0.94
N HIS A 48 4.83 -5.93 -0.03
CA HIS A 48 5.78 -5.98 -1.16
C HIS A 48 7.24 -5.74 -0.71
N GLU A 49 7.48 -4.83 0.23
CA GLU A 49 8.81 -4.64 0.83
C GLU A 49 9.24 -5.88 1.62
N ARG A 50 8.37 -6.50 2.41
CA ARG A 50 8.68 -7.77 3.12
C ARG A 50 9.04 -8.90 2.16
N GLN A 51 8.34 -9.02 1.03
CA GLN A 51 8.64 -10.02 0.00
C GLN A 51 9.93 -9.70 -0.76
N SER A 52 10.17 -8.44 -1.12
CA SER A 52 11.41 -7.99 -1.79
C SER A 52 12.66 -8.07 -0.90
N HIS A 53 12.49 -8.13 0.42
CA HIS A 53 13.58 -8.37 1.39
C HIS A 53 13.65 -9.82 1.87
N GLN A 54 12.87 -10.76 1.30
CA GLN A 54 13.24 -12.17 1.42
C GLN A 54 14.60 -12.37 0.72
N PRO A 55 15.55 -13.10 1.33
CA PRO A 55 16.79 -13.44 0.64
C PRO A 55 16.43 -14.25 -0.61
N ALA A 56 16.99 -13.87 -1.77
CA ALA A 56 16.92 -14.72 -2.94
C ALA A 56 17.53 -16.09 -2.56
N PRO A 57 16.88 -17.22 -2.92
CA PRO A 57 17.40 -18.53 -2.57
C PRO A 57 18.82 -18.68 -3.09
N GLU A 58 19.74 -19.09 -2.22
CA GLU A 58 21.14 -19.24 -2.60
C GLU A 58 21.27 -20.35 -3.64
N PHE A 59 21.72 -19.99 -4.85
CA PHE A 59 21.97 -20.93 -5.94
C PHE A 59 23.09 -21.89 -5.52
N GLY A 60 22.72 -23.08 -5.06
CA GLY A 60 23.68 -24.12 -4.62
C GLY A 60 23.10 -25.29 -3.80
N GLU A 61 21.82 -25.26 -3.40
CA GLU A 61 21.19 -26.38 -2.67
C GLU A 61 20.44 -27.38 -3.57
N ALA A 62 20.04 -26.97 -4.79
CA ALA A 62 19.30 -27.82 -5.73
C ALA A 62 20.13 -28.91 -6.43
N GLU A 63 21.46 -28.92 -6.26
CA GLU A 63 22.40 -29.82 -6.96
C GLU A 63 22.92 -30.97 -6.05
N ARG A 64 22.13 -31.40 -5.05
CA ARG A 64 22.54 -32.44 -4.07
C ARG A 64 21.57 -33.61 -3.89
N GLU A 65 20.49 -33.67 -4.66
CA GLU A 65 19.48 -34.75 -4.60
C GLU A 65 19.21 -35.41 -5.97
N GLU A 66 20.26 -35.57 -6.80
CA GLU A 66 20.29 -36.42 -8.00
C GLU A 66 21.52 -37.36 -8.00
#